data_AF-A0A6N8DR62-F1
#
_entry.id   AF-A0A6N8DR62-F1
#
_cell.length_a   1.000
_cell.length_b   1.000
_cell.length_c   1.000
_cell.angle_alpha   90.00
_cell.angle_beta   90.00
_cell.angle_gamma   90.00
#
_symmetry.space_group_name_H-M   'P 1'
#
loop_
_entity.id
_entity.type
_entity.pdbx_description
1 polymer ?
#
loop_
_entity_poly.entity_id
_entity_poly.type
_entity_poly.pdbx_seq_one_letter_code
_entity_poly.pdbx_strand_id
1 'polypeptide(L)'
;MTRALLETLGLFLTPFALYVALLIFRARHPLIAASWSRGALSWLTLAGLALAIGGLVVAGMSGSEQGAYVPAHVENGRLMPGHFQ
;
A
#
# COMPACT_ATOMS: atom_id res chain seq x y z
N MET A 1 8.02 8.64 -0.68
CA MET A 1 7.87 7.69 0.45
C MET A 1 6.60 7.92 1.25
N THR A 2 6.22 9.16 1.58
CA THR A 2 4.95 9.47 2.26
C THR A 2 3.71 8.94 1.53
N ARG A 3 3.66 9.08 0.20
CA ARG A 3 2.59 8.52 -0.66
C ARG A 3 2.43 7.00 -0.47
N ALA A 4 3.51 6.24 -0.67
CA ALA A 4 3.49 4.79 -0.53
C ALA A 4 3.10 4.34 0.90
N LEU A 5 3.53 5.09 1.92
CA LEU A 5 3.13 4.83 3.31
C LEU A 5 1.64 5.07 3.51
N LEU A 6 1.09 6.18 3.01
CA LEU A 6 -0.34 6.50 3.09
C LEU A 6 -1.19 5.48 2.33
N GLU A 7 -0.75 5.02 1.16
CA GLU A 7 -1.44 4.00 0.37
C GLU A 7 -1.45 2.65 1.11
N THR A 8 -0.30 2.22 1.64
CA THR A 8 -0.18 0.97 2.40
C THR A 8 -1.03 1.01 3.67
N LEU A 9 -0.97 2.11 4.44
CA LEU A 9 -1.79 2.29 5.64
C LEU A 9 -3.28 2.39 5.30
N GLY A 10 -3.63 3.07 4.20
CA GLY A 10 -5.01 3.14 3.72
C GLY A 10 -5.59 1.76 3.39
N LEU A 11 -4.83 0.93 2.68
CA LEU A 11 -5.22 -0.45 2.37
C LEU A 11 -5.38 -1.30 3.64
N PHE A 12 -4.44 -1.18 4.58
CA PHE A 12 -4.51 -1.89 5.86
C PHE A 12 -5.73 -1.50 6.69
N LEU A 13 -6.05 -0.20 6.75
CA LEU A 13 -7.16 0.33 7.55
C LEU A 13 -8.52 0.17 6.88
N THR A 14 -8.57 -0.12 5.57
CA THR A 14 -9.82 -0.29 4.80
C THR A 14 -10.82 -1.26 5.46
N PRO A 15 -10.45 -2.51 5.83
CA PRO A 15 -11.39 -3.42 6.47
C PRO A 15 -11.90 -2.90 7.83
N PHE A 16 -11.07 -2.20 8.59
CA PHE A 16 -11.49 -1.58 9.85
C PHE A 16 -12.50 -0.45 9.62
N ALA A 17 -12.27 0.40 8.63
CA ALA A 17 -13.20 1.47 8.25
C ALA A 17 -14.56 0.89 7.81
N LEU A 18 -14.55 -0.17 7.00
CA LEU A 18 -15.76 -0.88 6.59
C LEU A 18 -16.49 -1.49 7.79
N TYR A 19 -15.77 -2.09 8.73
CA TYR A 19 -16.37 -2.65 9.94
C TYR A 19 -16.97 -1.57 10.85
N VAL A 20 -16.29 -0.44 11.02
CA VAL A 20 -16.84 0.72 11.74
C VAL A 20 -18.12 1.22 11.08
N ALA A 21 -18.14 1.35 9.75
CA ALA A 21 -19.35 1.73 9.01
C ALA A 21 -20.48 0.72 9.29
N LEU A 22 -20.19 -0.58 9.22
CA LEU A 22 -21.17 -1.64 9.53
C LEU A 22 -21.71 -1.55 10.97
N LEU A 23 -20.86 -1.24 11.96
CA LEU A 23 -21.31 -1.04 13.34
C LEU A 23 -22.28 0.15 13.45
N ILE A 24 -21.95 1.26 12.82
CA ILE A 24 -22.80 2.46 12.77
C ILE A 24 -24.14 2.13 12.12
N PHE A 25 -24.14 1.42 10.98
CA PHE A 25 -25.37 0.97 10.31
C PHE A 25 -26.23 0.05 11.18
N ARG A 26 -25.63 -0.73 12.08
CA ARG A 26 -26.35 -1.59 13.04
C ARG A 26 -26.70 -0.87 14.35
N ALA A 27 -26.60 0.46 14.39
CA ALA A 27 -26.80 1.28 15.59
C ALA A 27 -25.97 0.80 16.80
N ARG A 28 -24.77 0.24 16.54
CA ARG A 28 -23.79 -0.11 17.58
C ARG A 28 -22.71 0.95 17.61
N HIS A 29 -22.40 1.46 18.80
CA HIS A 29 -21.34 2.44 18.98
C HIS A 29 -19.96 1.80 18.77
N PRO A 30 -19.17 2.23 17.77
CA PRO A 30 -17.86 1.66 17.47
C PRO A 30 -16.79 2.02 18.51
N LEU A 31 -17.05 3.00 19.39
CA LEU A 31 -16.12 3.41 20.44
C LEU A 31 -16.17 2.50 21.69
N ILE A 32 -17.10 1.53 21.73
CA ILE A 32 -17.27 0.63 22.87
C ILE A 32 -16.48 -0.65 22.62
N ALA A 33 -15.60 -1.06 23.53
CA ALA A 33 -14.80 -2.28 23.38
C ALA A 33 -15.64 -3.54 23.11
N ALA A 34 -16.86 -3.61 23.66
CA ALA A 34 -17.80 -4.71 23.44
C ALA A 34 -18.26 -4.88 21.97
N SER A 35 -18.16 -3.85 21.12
CA SER A 35 -18.45 -3.99 19.68
C SER A 35 -17.34 -4.70 18.90
N TRP A 36 -16.18 -4.92 19.53
CA TRP A 36 -14.98 -5.50 18.94
C TRP A 36 -14.71 -6.87 19.56
N SER A 37 -15.30 -7.92 18.98
CA SER A 37 -14.95 -9.27 19.40
C SER A 37 -13.50 -9.59 19.01
N ARG A 38 -12.81 -10.41 19.82
CA ARG A 38 -11.44 -10.86 19.51
C ARG A 38 -11.35 -11.50 18.12
N GLY A 39 -12.33 -12.33 17.76
CA GLY A 39 -12.40 -12.95 16.43
C GLY A 39 -12.53 -11.94 15.29
N ALA A 40 -13.40 -10.93 15.43
CA ALA A 40 -13.53 -9.87 14.44
C ALA A 40 -12.21 -9.11 14.29
N LEU A 41 -11.57 -8.73 15.39
CA LEU A 41 -10.30 -8.00 15.37
C LEU A 41 -9.19 -8.80 14.67
N SER A 42 -9.07 -10.10 14.95
CA SER A 42 -8.12 -10.98 14.29
C SER A 42 -8.35 -11.07 12.78
N TRP A 43 -9.61 -11.25 12.35
CA TRP A 43 -9.95 -11.35 10.93
C TRP A 43 -9.74 -10.04 10.18
N LEU A 44 -10.10 -8.90 10.78
CA LEU A 44 -9.88 -7.57 10.21
C LEU A 44 -8.39 -7.28 10.05
N THR A 45 -7.58 -7.64 11.06
CA THR A 45 -6.12 -7.49 11.00
C THR A 45 -5.52 -8.34 9.89
N LEU A 46 -5.94 -9.61 9.78
CA LEU A 46 -5.45 -10.51 8.74
C LEU A 46 -5.85 -10.04 7.33
N ALA A 47 -7.11 -9.61 7.15
CA ALA A 47 -7.60 -9.07 5.90
C ALA A 47 -6.88 -7.77 5.51
N GLY A 48 -6.66 -6.86 6.47
CA GLY A 48 -5.93 -5.62 6.25
C GLY A 48 -4.48 -5.89 5.87
N LEU A 49 -3.83 -6.84 6.53
CA LEU A 49 -2.46 -7.23 6.21
C LEU A 49 -2.37 -7.86 4.82
N ALA A 50 -3.32 -8.72 4.45
CA ALA A 50 -3.38 -9.30 3.11
C ALA A 50 -3.54 -8.22 2.02
N LEU A 51 -4.39 -7.21 2.24
CA LEU A 51 -4.55 -6.08 1.32
C LEU A 51 -3.29 -5.22 1.21
N ALA A 52 -2.64 -4.92 2.34
CA ALA A 52 -1.40 -4.14 2.35
C ALA A 52 -0.26 -4.87 1.63
N ILE A 53 -0.08 -6.17 1.91
CA ILE A 53 0.93 -7.00 1.24
C ILE A 53 0.62 -7.11 -0.26
N GLY A 54 -0.64 -7.41 -0.62
CA GLY A 54 -1.06 -7.49 -2.02
C GLY A 54 -0.82 -6.17 -2.76
N GLY A 55 -1.15 -5.04 -2.13
CA GLY A 55 -0.89 -3.71 -2.69
C GLY A 55 0.60 -3.43 -2.90
N LEU A 56 1.46 -3.81 -1.95
CA LEU A 56 2.91 -3.70 -2.09
C LEU A 56 3.47 -4.58 -3.22
N VAL A 57 2.97 -5.81 -3.35
CA VAL A 57 3.36 -6.71 -4.45
C VAL A 57 2.97 -6.10 -5.80
N VAL A 58 1.73 -5.65 -5.93
CA VAL A 58 1.24 -4.99 -7.16
C VAL A 58 2.07 -3.73 -7.46
N ALA A 59 2.33 -2.90 -6.45
CA ALA A 59 3.13 -1.69 -6.61
C ALA A 59 4.55 -2.01 -7.10
N GLY A 60 5.19 -3.04 -6.53
CA GLY A 60 6.51 -3.50 -6.93
C GLY A 60 6.55 -4.05 -8.36
N MET A 61 5.50 -4.75 -8.79
CA MET A 61 5.36 -5.24 -10.18
C MET A 61 5.08 -4.11 -11.18
N SER A 62 4.43 -3.04 -10.74
CA SER A 62 4.12 -1.86 -11.57
C SER A 62 5.27 -0.83 -11.65
N GLY A 63 6.43 -1.15 -11.10
CA GLY A 63 7.61 -0.28 -11.13
C GLY A 63 7.98 0.11 -12.57
N SER A 64 8.19 1.41 -12.79
CA SER A 64 8.34 2.04 -14.10
C SER A 64 9.25 1.28 -15.07
N GLU A 65 8.77 1.13 -16.31
CA GLU A 65 9.54 0.77 -17.52
C GLU A 65 10.55 1.88 -17.92
N GLN A 66 11.08 2.63 -16.94
CA GLN A 66 12.28 3.41 -17.19
C GLN A 66 13.37 2.35 -17.21
N GLY A 67 13.76 1.92 -18.41
CA GLY A 67 14.72 0.85 -18.59
C GLY A 67 16.06 1.16 -17.93
N ALA A 68 17.05 0.31 -18.18
CA ALA A 68 18.32 0.38 -17.47
C ALA A 68 18.94 1.78 -17.58
N TYR A 69 19.39 2.32 -16.45
CA TYR A 69 20.17 3.55 -16.47
C TYR A 69 21.48 3.28 -17.20
N VAL A 70 21.66 3.94 -18.35
CA VAL A 70 22.91 3.92 -19.09
C VAL A 70 23.78 5.04 -18.53
N PRO A 71 24.91 4.73 -17.89
CA PRO A 71 25.79 5.75 -17.34
C PRO A 71 26.37 6.64 -18.42
N ALA A 72 26.72 7.87 -18.02
CA ALA A 72 27.48 8.76 -18.88
C ALA A 72 28.79 8.06 -19.29
N HIS A 73 29.01 7.95 -20.60
CA HIS A 73 30.19 7.31 -21.16
C HIS A 73 30.77 8.18 -22.28
N VAL A 74 32.05 7.99 -22.56
CA VAL A 74 32.73 8.70 -23.63
C VAL A 74 32.79 7.79 -24.85
N GLU A 75 32.20 8.24 -25.95
CA GLU A 75 32.22 7.54 -27.23
C GLU A 75 32.87 8.45 -28.28
N ASN A 76 33.95 7.99 -28.91
CA ASN A 76 34.70 8.74 -29.92
C ASN A 76 35.14 10.16 -29.46
N GLY A 77 35.54 10.30 -28.20
CA GLY A 77 35.99 11.57 -27.62
C GLY A 77 34.86 12.57 -27.30
N ARG A 78 33.58 12.19 -27.49
CA ARG A 78 32.42 12.97 -27.03
C ARG A 78 31.81 12.33 -25.79
N LEU A 79 31.45 13.17 -24.83
CA LEU A 79 30.76 12.76 -23.62
C LEU A 79 29.26 12.59 -23.92
N MET A 80 28.77 11.36 -23.87
CA MET A 80 27.34 11.06 -23.96
C MET A 80 26.73 11.17 -22.56
N PRO A 81 25.70 12.03 -22.36
CA PRO A 81 25.05 12.15 -21.06
C PRO A 81 24.29 10.87 -20.72
N GLY A 82 24.22 10.55 -19.42
CA GLY A 82 23.48 9.40 -18.95
C GLY A 82 21.99 9.53 -19.25
N HIS A 83 21.36 8.43 -19.65
CA HIS A 83 19.95 8.38 -19.98
C HIS A 83 19.33 7.07 -19.48
N PHE A 84 18.02 7.06 -19.30
CA PHE A 84 17.25 5.85 -19.04
C PHE A 84 16.79 5.28 -20.39
N GLN A 85 17.08 4.01 -20.66
CA GLN A 85 16.64 3.31 -21.87
C GLN A 85 16.10 1.92 -21.54
#